data_AF-A0A6F9BWB1-F1
#
_entry.id   AF-A0A6F9BWB1-F1
#
_cell.length_a   1.000
_cell.length_b   1.000
_cell.length_c   1.000
_cell.angle_alpha   90.00
_cell.angle_beta   90.00
_cell.angle_gamma   90.00
#
_symmetry.space_group_name_H-M   'P 1'
#
loop_
_entity.id
_entity.type
_entity.pdbx_description
1 polymer ?
#
loop_
_entity_poly.entity_id
_entity_poly.type
_entity_poly.pdbx_seq_one_letter_code
_entity_poly.pdbx_strand_id
1 'polypeptide(L)'
;MAVERLLRIVKDKGEAAVRVLCTDFEAPMFNPAELAFLTEYAATMSPVTKAINILQAETNFQILKLSLKYCKPLVDALQLGLKKRFSHMFHDPELIAAAILFPIFKITWTKDDATIRM
;
A
#
# COMPACT_ATOMS: atom_id res chain seq x y z
N MET A 1 8.45 -4.44 2.38
CA MET A 1 8.21 -5.78 1.78
C MET A 1 9.44 -6.25 1.01
N ALA A 2 9.58 -7.56 0.75
CA ALA A 2 10.71 -8.10 -0.01
C ALA A 2 10.83 -7.48 -1.42
N VAL A 3 9.69 -7.27 -2.11
CA VAL A 3 9.64 -6.61 -3.43
C VAL A 3 10.19 -5.17 -3.39
N GLU A 4 9.87 -4.39 -2.35
CA GLU A 4 10.42 -3.02 -2.21
C GLU A 4 11.94 -3.02 -2.02
N ARG A 5 12.50 -4.04 -1.34
CA ARG A 5 13.97 -4.19 -1.20
C ARG A 5 14.61 -4.51 -2.55
N LEU A 6 13.99 -5.40 -3.33
CA LEU A 6 14.45 -5.75 -4.67
C LEU A 6 14.45 -4.51 -5.59
N LEU A 7 13.35 -3.77 -5.64
CA LEU A 7 13.25 -2.54 -6.45
C LEU A 7 14.27 -1.47 -6.01
N ARG A 8 14.55 -1.38 -4.70
CA ARG A 8 15.60 -0.48 -4.19
C ARG A 8 17.00 -0.89 -4.66
N ILE A 9 17.31 -2.19 -4.66
CA ILE A 9 18.58 -2.69 -5.19
C ILE A 9 18.73 -2.38 -6.68
N VAL A 10 17.66 -2.58 -7.48
CA VAL A 10 17.66 -2.21 -8.90
C VAL A 10 17.93 -0.72 -9.08
N LYS A 11 17.28 0.13 -8.28
CA LYS A 11 17.45 1.60 -8.35
C LYS A 11 18.84 2.06 -7.95
N ASP A 12 19.39 1.53 -6.86
CA ASP A 12 20.60 2.05 -6.22
C ASP A 12 21.88 1.41 -6.79
N LYS A 13 21.80 0.14 -7.23
CA LYS A 13 22.96 -0.66 -7.68
C LYS A 13 22.84 -1.16 -9.12
N GLY A 14 21.70 -0.91 -9.79
CA GLY A 14 21.44 -1.35 -11.15
C GLY A 14 21.05 -2.83 -11.27
N GLU A 15 20.59 -3.22 -12.46
CA GLU A 15 20.14 -4.58 -12.76
C GLU A 15 21.25 -5.64 -12.64
N ALA A 16 22.52 -5.25 -12.79
CA ALA A 16 23.65 -6.15 -12.67
C ALA A 16 23.72 -6.80 -11.27
N ALA A 17 23.40 -6.03 -10.21
CA ALA A 17 23.37 -6.56 -8.85
C ALA A 17 22.26 -7.59 -8.65
N VAL A 18 21.11 -7.40 -9.29
CA VAL A 18 20.00 -8.37 -9.26
C VAL A 18 20.31 -9.59 -10.11
N ARG A 19 21.05 -9.44 -11.20
CA ARG A 19 21.47 -10.56 -12.06
C ARG A 19 22.39 -11.54 -11.34
N VAL A 20 23.30 -11.03 -10.51
CA VAL A 20 24.16 -11.88 -9.66
C VAL A 20 23.28 -12.68 -8.70
N LEU A 21 22.36 -12.03 -7.98
CA LEU A 21 21.43 -12.71 -7.08
C LEU A 21 20.59 -13.77 -7.81
N CYS A 22 20.00 -13.44 -8.97
CA CYS A 22 19.26 -14.40 -9.77
C CYS A 22 20.10 -15.61 -10.17
N THR A 23 21.40 -15.41 -10.47
CA THR A 23 22.32 -16.49 -10.80
C THR A 23 22.62 -17.36 -9.57
N ASP A 24 22.89 -16.75 -8.42
CA ASP A 24 23.15 -17.43 -7.15
C ASP A 24 21.94 -18.25 -6.67
N PHE A 25 20.72 -17.80 -6.98
CA PHE A 25 19.47 -18.47 -6.65
C PHE A 25 18.94 -19.38 -7.76
N GLU A 26 19.68 -19.58 -8.86
CA GLU A 26 19.24 -20.34 -10.05
C GLU A 26 17.87 -19.90 -10.60
N ALA A 27 17.57 -18.61 -10.48
CA ALA A 27 16.32 -18.00 -10.90
C ALA A 27 16.48 -17.23 -12.22
N PRO A 28 15.46 -17.23 -13.10
CA PRO A 28 15.48 -16.42 -14.31
C PRO A 28 15.51 -14.92 -13.96
N MET A 29 16.19 -14.14 -14.79
CA MET A 29 16.22 -12.69 -14.66
C MET A 29 14.84 -12.10 -15.03
N PHE A 30 14.42 -11.07 -14.29
CA PHE A 30 13.19 -10.36 -14.60
C PHE A 30 13.29 -9.64 -15.95
N ASN A 31 12.26 -9.79 -16.78
CA ASN A 31 12.11 -9.00 -17.98
C ASN A 31 11.54 -7.59 -17.67
N PRO A 32 11.58 -6.65 -18.62
CA PRO A 32 11.10 -5.28 -18.37
C PRO A 32 9.62 -5.19 -17.95
N ALA A 33 8.76 -6.08 -18.45
CA ALA A 33 7.34 -6.10 -18.09
C ALA A 33 7.14 -6.63 -16.66
N GLU A 34 7.91 -7.62 -16.24
CA GLU A 34 7.90 -8.15 -14.86
C GLU A 34 8.40 -7.10 -13.87
N LEU A 35 9.47 -6.35 -14.20
CA LEU A 35 9.93 -5.24 -13.36
C LEU A 35 8.89 -4.12 -13.26
N ALA A 36 8.21 -3.79 -14.36
CA ALA A 36 7.11 -2.84 -14.37
C ALA A 36 5.94 -3.33 -13.49
N PHE A 37 5.59 -4.62 -13.59
CA PHE A 37 4.59 -5.24 -12.73
C PHE A 37 4.98 -5.18 -11.25
N LEU A 38 6.22 -5.55 -10.89
CA LEU A 38 6.70 -5.53 -9.50
C LEU A 38 6.67 -4.10 -8.93
N THR A 39 6.95 -3.10 -9.76
CA THR A 39 6.86 -1.69 -9.38
C THR A 39 5.42 -1.31 -9.03
N GLU A 40 4.46 -1.67 -9.88
CA GLU A 40 3.04 -1.43 -9.61
C GLU A 40 2.51 -2.24 -8.42
N TYR A 41 2.97 -3.47 -8.27
CA TYR A 41 2.63 -4.34 -7.16
C TYR A 41 3.08 -3.73 -5.83
N ALA A 42 4.33 -3.28 -5.75
CA ALA A 42 4.85 -2.62 -4.56
C ALA A 42 4.05 -1.35 -4.25
N ALA A 43 3.74 -0.54 -5.26
CA ALA A 43 2.95 0.68 -5.07
C ALA A 43 1.51 0.40 -4.61
N THR A 44 0.91 -0.71 -5.07
CA THR A 44 -0.42 -1.17 -4.66
C THR A 44 -0.42 -1.75 -3.24
N MET A 45 0.58 -2.57 -2.91
CA MET A 45 0.63 -3.32 -1.65
C MET A 45 1.28 -2.56 -0.50
N SER A 46 2.07 -1.52 -0.76
CA SER A 46 2.71 -0.71 0.28
C SER A 46 1.69 -0.06 1.22
N PRO A 47 0.64 0.64 0.75
CA PRO A 47 -0.37 1.20 1.65
C PRO A 47 -1.23 0.11 2.32
N VAL A 48 -1.46 -1.04 1.68
CA VAL A 48 -2.15 -2.18 2.31
C VAL A 48 -1.34 -2.74 3.47
N THR A 49 -0.04 -2.93 3.27
CA THR A 49 0.87 -3.42 4.32
C THR A 49 0.96 -2.42 5.46
N LYS A 50 1.04 -1.11 5.17
CA LYS A 50 0.98 -0.06 6.18
C LYS A 50 -0.35 -0.05 6.94
N ALA A 51 -1.48 -0.20 6.24
CA ALA A 51 -2.80 -0.28 6.86
C ALA A 51 -2.91 -1.48 7.80
N ILE A 52 -2.42 -2.65 7.38
CA ILE A 52 -2.37 -3.85 8.21
C ILE A 52 -1.48 -3.61 9.42
N ASN A 53 -0.28 -3.05 9.24
CA ASN A 53 0.60 -2.71 10.35
C ASN A 53 -0.11 -1.78 11.34
N ILE A 54 -0.82 -0.74 10.91
CA ILE A 54 -1.58 0.18 11.79
C ILE A 54 -2.69 -0.52 12.54
N LEU A 55 -3.47 -1.36 11.85
CA LEU A 55 -4.52 -2.17 12.48
C LEU A 55 -3.92 -3.17 13.47
N GLN A 56 -2.65 -3.51 13.31
CA GLN A 56 -1.81 -4.32 14.21
C GLN A 56 -0.94 -3.45 15.17
N ALA A 57 -1.21 -2.13 15.26
CA ALA A 57 -0.58 -1.11 16.13
C ALA A 57 0.72 -0.41 15.66
N GLU A 58 1.11 -0.46 14.38
CA GLU A 58 2.25 0.28 13.80
C GLU A 58 1.89 1.19 12.59
N THR A 59 1.67 2.49 12.86
CA THR A 59 1.74 3.75 12.07
C THR A 59 1.52 3.87 10.52
N ASN A 60 0.69 4.90 10.19
CA ASN A 60 0.50 5.74 8.96
C ASN A 60 -0.12 5.19 7.64
N PHE A 61 -1.35 5.65 7.34
CA PHE A 61 -2.18 5.27 6.18
C PHE A 61 -2.17 6.35 5.08
N GLN A 62 -2.08 5.93 3.82
CA GLN A 62 -2.37 6.76 2.64
C GLN A 62 -3.23 5.94 1.67
N ILE A 63 -4.36 6.51 1.23
CA ILE A 63 -5.28 5.86 0.28
C ILE A 63 -4.66 5.80 -1.11
N LEU A 64 -4.79 4.63 -1.75
CA LEU A 64 -4.41 4.33 -3.12
C LEU A 64 -5.15 5.23 -4.13
N LYS A 65 -4.55 6.36 -4.52
CA LYS A 65 -4.79 6.99 -5.83
C LYS A 65 -3.56 6.75 -6.70
N LEU A 66 -3.50 5.58 -7.35
CA LEU A 66 -2.44 5.26 -8.32
C LEU A 66 -3.01 5.04 -9.71
N SER A 67 -2.30 5.59 -10.71
CA SER A 67 -2.46 5.21 -12.11
C SER A 67 -1.68 3.91 -12.33
N LEU A 68 -2.39 2.80 -12.53
CA LEU A 68 -1.83 1.45 -12.64
C LEU A 68 -2.20 0.84 -13.99
N LYS A 69 -1.23 0.25 -14.69
CA LYS A 69 -1.41 -0.41 -16.00
C LYS A 69 -1.65 -1.91 -15.87
N TYR A 70 -1.02 -2.56 -14.90
CA TYR A 70 -1.05 -4.01 -14.65
C TYR A 70 -1.80 -4.39 -13.37
N CYS A 71 -1.67 -3.60 -12.30
CA CYS A 71 -2.25 -3.95 -10.99
C CYS A 71 -3.72 -3.53 -10.80
N LYS A 72 -4.41 -3.09 -11.85
CA LYS A 72 -5.82 -2.71 -11.77
C LYS A 72 -6.73 -3.83 -11.23
N PRO A 73 -6.65 -5.09 -11.72
CA PRO A 73 -7.46 -6.18 -11.17
C PRO A 73 -7.20 -6.45 -9.68
N LEU A 74 -5.95 -6.26 -9.22
CA LEU A 74 -5.59 -6.41 -7.81
C LEU A 74 -6.23 -5.31 -6.96
N VAL A 75 -6.20 -4.05 -7.41
CA VAL A 75 -6.90 -2.95 -6.73
C VAL A 75 -8.40 -3.21 -6.67
N ASP A 76 -9.01 -3.62 -7.78
CA ASP A 76 -10.44 -3.89 -7.84
C ASP A 76 -10.82 -5.03 -6.88
N ALA A 77 -10.01 -6.11 -6.82
CA ALA A 77 -10.20 -7.22 -5.89
C ALA A 77 -10.04 -6.81 -4.42
N LEU A 78 -9.03 -5.98 -4.10
CA LEU A 78 -8.82 -5.43 -2.76
C LEU A 78 -10.00 -4.55 -2.33
N GLN A 79 -10.46 -3.65 -3.19
CA GLN A 79 -11.62 -2.79 -2.92
C GLN A 79 -12.89 -3.62 -2.71
N LEU A 80 -13.13 -4.62 -3.56
CA LEU A 80 -14.26 -5.53 -3.41
C LEU A 80 -14.20 -6.32 -2.10
N GLY A 81 -13.04 -6.86 -1.75
CA GLY A 81 -12.82 -7.60 -0.51
C GLY A 81 -13.03 -6.72 0.73
N LEU A 82 -12.49 -5.51 0.73
CA LEU A 82 -12.67 -4.54 1.81
C LEU A 82 -14.15 -4.16 1.97
N LYS A 83 -14.85 -3.84 0.88
CA LYS A 83 -16.30 -3.57 0.91
C LYS A 83 -17.06 -4.78 1.44
N LYS A 84 -16.80 -5.98 0.92
CA LYS A 84 -17.53 -7.19 1.33
C LYS A 84 -17.34 -7.51 2.81
N ARG A 85 -16.14 -7.31 3.36
CA ARG A 85 -15.81 -7.67 4.74
C ARG A 85 -16.14 -6.59 5.76
N PHE A 86 -15.95 -5.33 5.41
CA PHE A 86 -16.00 -4.20 6.35
C PHE A 86 -17.10 -3.18 6.04
N SER A 87 -17.98 -3.42 5.04
CA SER A 87 -19.08 -2.50 4.68
C SER A 87 -19.94 -2.10 5.87
N HIS A 88 -20.28 -3.06 6.73
CA HIS A 88 -21.10 -2.84 7.90
C HIS A 88 -20.41 -1.92 8.92
N MET A 89 -19.09 -2.00 9.05
CA MET A 89 -18.29 -1.18 9.96
C MET A 89 -18.20 0.29 9.52
N PHE A 90 -18.32 0.58 8.21
CA PHE A 90 -18.28 1.97 7.72
C PHE A 90 -19.51 2.81 8.12
N HIS A 91 -20.58 2.16 8.58
CA HIS A 91 -21.82 2.81 9.01
C HIS A 91 -22.05 2.68 10.52
N ASP A 92 -21.12 2.04 11.23
CA ASP A 92 -21.19 1.85 12.68
C ASP A 92 -20.79 3.17 13.38
N PRO A 93 -21.71 3.80 14.13
CA PRO A 93 -21.46 5.10 14.74
C PRO A 93 -20.34 5.06 15.80
N GLU A 94 -20.14 3.93 16.49
CA GLU A 94 -19.07 3.79 17.47
C GLU A 94 -17.70 3.70 16.78
N LEU A 95 -17.60 2.94 15.69
CA LEU A 95 -16.36 2.85 14.92
C LEU A 95 -16.04 4.15 14.18
N ILE A 96 -17.04 4.85 13.68
CA ILE A 96 -16.89 6.20 13.11
C ILE A 96 -16.39 7.17 14.19
N ALA A 97 -17.01 7.17 15.37
CA ALA A 97 -16.59 8.02 16.48
C ALA A 97 -15.15 7.70 16.92
N ALA A 98 -14.82 6.42 17.07
CA ALA A 98 -13.46 5.97 17.42
C ALA A 98 -12.42 6.41 16.38
N ALA A 99 -12.75 6.31 15.08
CA ALA A 99 -11.88 6.79 14.00
C ALA A 99 -11.65 8.31 14.07
N ILE A 100 -12.70 9.11 14.31
CA ILE A 100 -12.62 10.58 14.43
C ILE A 100 -11.83 11.00 15.67
N LEU A 101 -11.99 10.28 16.78
CA LEU A 101 -11.27 10.54 18.03
C LEU A 101 -9.80 10.11 17.98
N PHE A 102 -9.42 9.29 17.00
CA PHE A 102 -8.04 8.88 16.82
C PHE A 102 -7.18 10.08 16.38
N PRO A 103 -6.11 10.45 17.10
CA PRO A 103 -5.33 11.66 16.82
C PRO A 103 -4.81 11.74 15.38
N ILE A 104 -4.49 10.61 14.76
CA ILE A 104 -4.01 10.51 13.37
C ILE A 104 -5.09 10.93 12.36
N PHE A 105 -6.38 10.71 12.66
CA PHE A 105 -7.48 11.12 11.78
C PHE A 105 -7.60 12.64 11.71
N LYS A 106 -7.49 13.31 12.87
CA LYS A 106 -7.49 14.78 13.01
C LYS A 106 -6.29 15.49 12.35
N ILE A 107 -5.19 14.81 12.08
CA ILE A 107 -3.99 15.45 11.47
C ILE A 107 -3.76 15.06 10.01
N THR A 108 -4.27 13.91 9.56
CA THR A 108 -3.94 13.36 8.23
C THR A 108 -5.09 13.49 7.23
N TRP A 109 -6.35 13.51 7.70
CA TRP A 109 -7.54 13.51 6.84
C TRP A 109 -8.23 14.86 6.72
N THR A 110 -8.08 15.74 7.71
CA THR A 110 -8.47 17.14 7.62
C THR A 110 -7.30 17.95 7.07
N LYS A 111 -7.18 18.00 5.74
CA LYS A 111 -6.44 19.10 5.10
C LYS A 111 -7.38 20.30 5.03
N ASP A 112 -6.92 21.40 5.62
CA ASP A 112 -7.53 22.72 5.76
C ASP A 112 -8.75 22.86 6.68
N ASP A 113 -8.49 23.50 7.82
CA ASP A 113 -9.25 24.60 8.45
C ASP A 113 -10.78 24.54 8.58
N ALA A 114 -11.39 23.36 8.47
CA ALA A 114 -12.73 23.14 9.01
C ALA A 114 -12.64 23.06 10.54
N THR A 115 -12.51 24.23 11.16
CA THR A 115 -12.59 24.47 12.59
C THR A 115 -13.80 23.70 13.15
N ILE A 116 -13.57 22.65 13.93
CA ILE A 116 -14.61 22.13 14.82
C ILE A 116 -14.77 23.22 15.90
N ARG A 117 -15.71 24.13 15.68
CA ARG A 117 -16.14 25.06 16.72
C ARG A 117 -16.95 24.24 17.73
N MET A 118 -16.30 23.93 18.85
CA MET A 118 -16.98 23.57 20.10
C MET A 118 -17.62 24.83 20.70
#